data_AF-A0A645B9D9-F1
#
_entry.id   AF-A0A645B9D9-F1
#
_cell.length_a   1.000
_cell.length_b   1.000
_cell.length_c   1.000
_cell.angle_alpha   90.00
_cell.angle_beta   90.00
_cell.angle_gamma   90.00
#
_symmetry.space_group_name_H-M   'P 1'
#
loop_
_entity.id
_entity.type
_entity.pdbx_description
1 polymer ?
#
loop_
_entity_poly.entity_id
_entity_poly.type
_entity_poly.pdbx_seq_one_letter_code
_entity_poly.pdbx_strand_id
1 'polypeptide(L)'
;MNKTEKLKNIILNRYGSIREFSKIVEIPSTTLTSALDKGIGGMAVDRVIKICEILDINIKTFEPLKPTNKNLAKNEERLLSNFKKLNDLGKNEAIKRVEELTEINKYIDEEKEYLKPLAAHDKKGDFSKEDKEYDLNLMKDDELWK
;
A
#
# COMPACT_ATOMS: atom_id res chain seq x y z
N MET A 1 14.33 3.18 -7.36
CA MET A 1 13.21 3.87 -8.03
C MET A 1 13.01 5.22 -7.37
N ASN A 2 13.24 6.31 -8.11
CA ASN A 2 13.18 7.66 -7.57
C ASN A 2 11.72 8.11 -7.37
N LYS A 3 11.44 9.05 -6.44
CA LYS A 3 10.06 9.54 -6.14
C LYS A 3 9.36 10.05 -7.41
N THR A 4 10.13 10.72 -8.26
CA THR A 4 9.64 11.28 -9.52
C THR A 4 9.31 10.21 -10.57
N GLU A 5 10.07 9.11 -10.62
CA GLU A 5 9.80 7.97 -11.50
C GLU A 5 8.51 7.25 -11.09
N LYS A 6 8.29 7.08 -9.79
CA LYS A 6 7.03 6.53 -9.26
C LYS A 6 5.84 7.37 -9.75
N LEU A 7 5.93 8.68 -9.65
CA LEU A 7 4.89 9.59 -10.11
C LEU A 7 4.65 9.47 -11.63
N LYS A 8 5.72 9.44 -12.42
CA LYS A 8 5.66 9.27 -13.88
C LYS A 8 4.94 7.97 -14.27
N ASN A 9 5.25 6.87 -13.58
CA ASN A 9 4.60 5.58 -13.82
C ASN A 9 3.12 5.59 -13.43
N ILE A 10 2.75 6.24 -12.31
CA ILE A 10 1.35 6.34 -11.91
C ILE A 10 0.54 7.15 -12.94
N ILE A 11 1.11 8.25 -13.45
CA ILE A 11 0.48 9.06 -14.49
C ILE A 11 0.26 8.24 -15.77
N LEU A 12 1.29 7.52 -16.23
CA LEU A 12 1.19 6.70 -17.44
C LEU A 12 0.17 5.56 -17.28
N ASN A 13 0.14 4.90 -16.12
CA ASN A 13 -0.77 3.79 -15.87
C ASN A 13 -2.25 4.22 -15.76
N ARG A 14 -2.53 5.42 -15.24
CA ARG A 14 -3.90 5.90 -15.01
C ARG A 14 -4.46 6.73 -16.16
N TYR A 15 -3.61 7.49 -16.85
CA TYR A 15 -4.04 8.49 -17.85
C TYR A 15 -3.46 8.23 -19.25
N GLY A 16 -2.66 7.18 -19.44
CA GLY A 16 -2.07 6.82 -20.73
C GLY A 16 -0.90 7.70 -21.18
N SER A 17 -0.96 9.02 -20.97
CA SER A 17 0.12 9.94 -21.33
C SER A 17 0.29 11.12 -20.37
N ILE A 18 1.52 11.61 -20.25
CA ILE A 18 1.85 12.84 -19.50
C ILE A 18 1.09 14.04 -20.09
N ARG A 19 0.95 14.08 -21.41
CA ARG A 19 0.26 15.17 -22.11
C ARG A 19 -1.23 15.23 -21.75
N GLU A 20 -1.89 14.08 -21.63
CA GLU A 20 -3.30 14.01 -21.26
C GLU A 20 -3.52 14.44 -19.80
N PHE A 21 -2.69 13.93 -18.89
CA PHE A 21 -2.71 14.37 -17.50
C PHE A 21 -2.41 15.88 -17.33
N SER A 22 -1.51 16.43 -18.16
CA SER A 22 -1.18 17.86 -18.13
C SER A 22 -2.40 18.77 -18.41
N LYS A 23 -3.33 18.32 -19.26
CA LYS A 23 -4.59 19.02 -19.54
C LYS A 23 -5.53 19.01 -18.34
N ILE A 24 -5.58 17.88 -17.63
CA ILE A 24 -6.46 17.69 -16.46
C ILE A 24 -6.00 18.55 -15.28
N VAL A 25 -4.70 18.57 -15.02
CA VAL A 25 -4.12 19.36 -13.92
C VAL A 25 -3.93 20.85 -14.29
N GLU A 26 -4.19 21.20 -15.54
CA GLU A 26 -4.00 22.55 -16.12
C GLU A 26 -2.57 23.08 -15.97
N ILE A 27 -1.58 22.21 -16.18
CA ILE A 27 -0.16 22.56 -16.17
C ILE A 27 0.38 22.30 -17.58
N PRO A 28 1.18 23.22 -18.17
CA PRO A 28 1.76 22.97 -19.49
C PRO A 28 2.57 21.67 -19.52
N SER A 29 2.40 20.88 -20.59
CA SER A 29 3.04 19.56 -20.71
C SER A 29 4.57 19.64 -20.59
N THR A 30 5.19 20.69 -21.13
CA THR A 30 6.64 20.91 -21.06
C THR A 30 7.12 21.15 -19.62
N THR A 31 6.34 21.88 -18.82
CA THR A 31 6.60 22.12 -17.40
C THR A 31 6.49 20.84 -16.60
N LEU A 32 5.43 20.06 -16.84
CA LEU A 32 5.22 18.81 -16.14
C LEU A 32 6.31 17.78 -16.49
N THR A 33 6.65 17.63 -17.77
CA THR A 33 7.75 16.75 -18.21
C THR A 33 9.09 17.17 -17.60
N SER A 34 9.41 18.46 -17.63
CA SER A 34 10.65 18.96 -17.02
C SER A 34 10.72 18.66 -15.52
N ALA A 35 9.61 18.79 -14.80
CA ALA A 35 9.55 18.45 -13.39
C ALA A 35 9.64 16.93 -13.14
N LEU A 36 9.06 16.12 -14.03
CA LEU A 36 9.16 14.67 -13.94
C LEU A 36 10.57 14.14 -14.26
N ASP A 37 11.34 14.86 -15.08
CA ASP A 37 12.69 14.45 -15.46
C ASP A 37 13.78 15.04 -14.54
N LYS A 38 13.63 16.30 -14.09
CA LYS A 38 14.61 17.00 -13.24
C LYS A 38 14.33 16.89 -11.74
N GLY A 39 13.13 16.45 -11.36
CA GLY A 39 12.68 16.35 -9.98
C GLY A 39 11.56 17.35 -9.66
N ILE A 40 10.48 16.83 -9.06
CA ILE A 40 9.27 17.62 -8.80
C ILE A 40 9.44 18.64 -7.67
N GLY A 41 10.46 18.48 -6.82
CA GLY A 41 10.73 19.36 -5.68
C GLY A 41 11.15 20.79 -6.05
N GLY A 42 11.58 21.02 -7.29
CA GLY A 42 11.87 22.38 -7.80
C GLY A 42 10.62 23.13 -8.31
N MET A 43 9.45 22.49 -8.31
CA MET A 43 8.20 23.12 -8.72
C MET A 43 7.57 23.91 -7.56
N ALA A 44 6.83 24.97 -7.88
CA ALA A 44 5.98 25.66 -6.90
C ALA A 44 5.07 24.67 -6.15
N VAL A 45 5.05 24.79 -4.82
CA VAL A 45 4.38 23.84 -3.92
C VAL A 45 2.90 23.66 -4.27
N ASP A 46 2.18 24.74 -4.59
CA ASP A 46 0.77 24.70 -4.97
C ASP A 46 0.49 23.77 -6.16
N ARG A 47 1.40 23.75 -7.14
CA ARG A 47 1.27 22.86 -8.30
C ARG A 47 1.54 21.41 -7.94
N VAL A 48 2.49 21.16 -7.03
CA VAL A 48 2.77 19.81 -6.52
C VAL A 48 1.57 19.27 -5.75
N ILE A 49 0.94 20.10 -4.91
CA ILE A 49 -0.30 19.76 -4.21
C ILE A 49 -1.40 19.39 -5.20
N LYS A 50 -1.66 20.25 -6.21
CA LYS A 50 -2.70 19.99 -7.23
C LYS A 50 -2.45 18.67 -7.97
N ILE A 51 -1.20 18.36 -8.31
CA ILE A 51 -0.83 17.07 -8.94
C ILE A 51 -1.13 15.90 -8.00
N CYS A 52 -0.72 15.98 -6.73
CA CYS A 52 -0.93 14.93 -5.73
C CYS A 52 -2.41 14.69 -5.43
N GLU A 53 -3.23 15.74 -5.37
CA GLU A 53 -4.68 15.65 -5.16
C GLU A 53 -5.38 14.90 -6.30
N ILE A 54 -5.09 15.27 -7.55
CA ILE A 54 -5.70 14.59 -8.72
C ILE A 54 -5.26 13.14 -8.81
N LEU A 55 -4.02 12.85 -8.42
CA LEU A 55 -3.50 11.48 -8.42
C LEU A 55 -3.93 10.66 -7.20
N ASP A 56 -4.56 11.27 -6.18
CA ASP A 56 -4.91 10.63 -4.90
C ASP A 56 -3.67 10.01 -4.23
N ILE A 57 -2.61 10.82 -4.10
CA ILE A 57 -1.27 10.44 -3.61
C ILE A 57 -0.87 11.32 -2.43
N ASN A 58 -0.19 10.73 -1.45
CA ASN A 58 0.41 11.48 -0.35
C ASN A 58 1.62 12.32 -0.81
N ILE A 59 1.62 13.62 -0.51
CA ILE A 59 2.70 14.55 -0.96
C ILE A 59 4.08 14.27 -0.34
N LYS A 60 4.16 13.64 0.84
CA LYS A 60 5.43 13.35 1.51
C LYS A 60 6.07 12.07 0.98
N THR A 61 5.26 11.03 0.82
CA THR A 61 5.72 9.69 0.45
C THR A 61 5.62 9.41 -1.06
N PHE A 62 4.78 10.16 -1.78
CA PHE A 62 4.37 9.89 -3.16
C PHE A 62 3.77 8.50 -3.35
N GLU A 63 3.08 8.01 -2.32
CA GLU A 63 2.38 6.73 -2.34
C GLU A 63 0.87 6.94 -2.49
N PRO A 64 0.16 6.04 -3.20
CA PRO A 64 -1.29 6.10 -3.33
C PRO A 64 -1.96 6.13 -1.94
N LEU A 65 -2.91 7.04 -1.73
CA LEU A 65 -3.67 7.11 -0.48
C LEU A 65 -4.60 5.89 -0.30
N LYS A 66 -4.90 5.17 -1.39
CA LYS A 66 -5.63 3.91 -1.38
C LYS A 66 -4.80 2.83 -2.05
N PRO A 67 -4.63 1.64 -1.43
CA PRO A 67 -3.90 0.54 -2.06
C PRO A 67 -4.63 0.11 -3.34
N THR A 68 -3.97 0.27 -4.48
CA THR A 68 -4.46 -0.09 -5.82
C THR A 68 -4.52 -1.60 -6.06
N ASN A 69 -5.09 -2.39 -5.13
CA ASN A 69 -5.50 -3.75 -5.44
C ASN A 69 -6.87 -3.70 -6.11
N LYS A 70 -6.90 -3.56 -7.45
CA LYS A 70 -8.15 -3.54 -8.23
C LYS A 70 -9.10 -4.71 -7.92
N ASN A 71 -8.56 -5.88 -7.52
CA ASN A 71 -9.35 -7.03 -7.10
C ASN A 71 -9.85 -6.96 -5.64
N LEU A 72 -9.07 -6.42 -4.68
CA LEU A 72 -9.58 -6.17 -3.33
C LEU A 72 -10.69 -5.12 -3.36
N ALA A 73 -10.49 -4.04 -4.13
CA ALA A 73 -11.50 -3.00 -4.31
C ALA A 73 -12.83 -3.57 -4.80
N LYS A 74 -12.82 -4.55 -5.72
CA LYS A 74 -14.05 -5.17 -6.24
C LYS A 74 -14.80 -6.00 -5.18
N ASN A 75 -14.08 -6.73 -4.32
CA ASN A 75 -14.70 -7.51 -3.26
C ASN A 75 -15.21 -6.63 -2.12
N GLU A 76 -14.46 -5.59 -1.76
CA GLU A 76 -14.85 -4.57 -0.78
C GLU A 76 -16.10 -3.78 -1.26
N GLU A 77 -16.12 -3.36 -2.54
CA GLU A 77 -17.27 -2.72 -3.15
C GLU A 77 -18.52 -3.62 -3.14
N ARG A 78 -18.35 -4.91 -3.44
CA ARG A 78 -19.45 -5.89 -3.39
C ARG A 78 -19.97 -6.09 -1.97
N LEU A 79 -19.08 -6.20 -0.99
CA LEU A 79 -19.44 -6.33 0.42
C LEU A 79 -20.21 -5.10 0.90
N LEU A 80 -19.69 -3.90 0.62
CA LEU A 80 -20.30 -2.63 1.02
C LEU A 80 -21.65 -2.40 0.33
N SER A 81 -21.77 -2.73 -0.96
CA SER A 81 -23.02 -2.63 -1.72
C SER A 81 -24.11 -3.53 -1.14
N ASN A 82 -23.76 -4.77 -0.77
CA ASN A 82 -24.70 -5.67 -0.13
C ASN A 82 -25.06 -5.23 1.29
N PHE A 83 -24.08 -4.77 2.07
CA PHE A 83 -24.30 -4.27 3.43
C PHE A 83 -25.23 -3.06 3.48
N LYS A 84 -25.14 -2.15 2.49
CA LYS A 84 -26.04 -1.00 2.37
C LYS A 84 -27.50 -1.35 2.10
N LYS A 85 -27.78 -2.55 1.54
CA LYS A 85 -29.16 -3.03 1.30
C LYS A 85 -29.82 -3.60 2.55
N LEU A 86 -29.05 -3.88 3.60
CA LEU A 86 -29.55 -4.47 4.85
C LEU A 86 -30.20 -3.39 5.75
N ASN A 87 -31.18 -3.80 6.53
CA ASN A 87 -31.73 -3.01 7.64
C ASN A 87 -30.81 -3.12 8.87
N ASP A 88 -31.16 -2.43 9.96
CA ASP A 88 -30.30 -2.36 11.16
C ASP A 88 -30.04 -3.74 11.78
N LEU A 89 -31.06 -4.60 11.86
CA LEU A 89 -30.91 -5.97 12.34
C LEU A 89 -29.95 -6.78 11.46
N GLY A 90 -30.11 -6.70 10.14
CA GLY A 90 -29.26 -7.41 9.18
C GLY A 90 -27.81 -6.90 9.20
N LYS A 91 -27.60 -5.60 9.40
CA LYS A 91 -26.25 -5.01 9.54
C LYS A 91 -25.55 -5.53 10.79
N ASN A 92 -26.25 -5.54 11.93
CA ASN A 92 -25.69 -6.05 13.19
C ASN A 92 -25.29 -7.52 13.07
N GLU A 93 -26.12 -8.34 12.45
CA GLU A 93 -25.82 -9.76 12.25
C GLU A 93 -24.66 -9.96 11.26
N ALA A 94 -24.60 -9.17 10.18
CA ALA A 94 -23.49 -9.24 9.22
C ALA A 94 -22.14 -8.86 9.86
N ILE A 95 -22.11 -7.84 10.72
CA ILE A 95 -20.90 -7.46 11.49
C ILE A 95 -20.47 -8.63 12.37
N LYS A 96 -21.39 -9.16 13.18
CA LYS A 96 -21.10 -10.30 14.07
C LYS A 96 -20.52 -11.49 13.32
N ARG A 97 -21.06 -11.84 12.16
CA ARG A 97 -20.55 -12.95 11.33
C ARG A 97 -19.15 -12.70 10.79
N VAL A 98 -18.84 -11.47 10.39
CA VAL A 98 -17.51 -11.10 9.92
C VAL A 98 -16.50 -11.17 11.07
N GLU A 99 -16.86 -10.69 12.26
CA GLU A 99 -16.04 -10.82 13.48
C GLU A 99 -15.81 -12.28 13.87
N GLU A 100 -16.83 -13.14 13.81
CA GLU A 100 -16.67 -14.58 14.06
C GLU A 100 -15.66 -15.22 13.08
N LEU A 101 -15.60 -14.77 11.83
CA LEU A 101 -14.65 -15.29 10.85
C LEU A 101 -13.20 -14.89 11.15
N THR A 102 -12.96 -13.74 11.79
CA THR A 102 -11.58 -13.31 12.13
C THR A 102 -10.99 -14.13 13.27
N GLU A 103 -11.82 -14.81 14.07
CA GLU A 103 -11.38 -15.68 15.16
C GLU A 103 -11.10 -17.13 14.71
N ILE A 104 -11.39 -17.46 13.45
CA ILE A 104 -11.19 -18.80 12.91
C ILE A 104 -9.89 -18.82 12.10
N ASN A 105 -8.86 -19.50 12.62
CA ASN A 105 -7.52 -19.61 12.02
C ASN A 105 -7.52 -19.99 10.52
N LYS A 106 -8.49 -20.79 10.07
CA LYS A 106 -8.64 -21.19 8.66
C LYS A 106 -8.88 -19.99 7.73
N TYR A 107 -9.47 -18.91 8.23
CA TYR A 107 -9.93 -17.76 7.45
C TYR A 107 -9.09 -16.50 7.64
N ILE A 108 -7.98 -16.59 8.40
CA ILE A 108 -7.02 -15.51 8.58
C ILE A 108 -5.66 -15.88 8.00
N ASP A 109 -4.98 -14.92 7.39
CA ASP A 109 -3.58 -15.06 7.01
C ASP A 109 -2.75 -14.98 8.28
N GLU A 110 -2.16 -16.09 8.66
CA GLU A 110 -1.49 -16.21 9.94
C GLU A 110 -0.11 -15.57 9.94
N GLU A 111 0.07 -14.53 10.77
CA GLU A 111 1.35 -14.36 11.47
C GLU A 111 1.42 -15.39 12.61
N LYS A 112 1.51 -16.68 12.24
CA LYS A 112 1.60 -17.82 13.15
C LYS A 112 2.85 -17.70 14.01
N GLU A 113 2.72 -17.11 15.20
CA GLU A 113 3.82 -16.95 16.15
C GLU A 113 4.45 -18.30 16.56
N TYR A 114 3.65 -19.36 16.62
CA TYR A 114 4.12 -20.71 16.92
C TYR A 114 4.84 -21.42 15.74
N LEU A 115 4.83 -20.83 14.55
CA LEU A 115 5.67 -21.24 13.42
C LEU A 115 6.92 -20.35 13.27
N LYS A 116 7.12 -19.35 14.13
CA LYS A 116 8.39 -18.62 14.14
C LYS A 116 9.49 -19.61 14.56
N PRO A 117 10.58 -19.76 13.77
CA PRO A 117 11.66 -20.65 14.15
C PRO A 117 12.22 -20.22 15.51
N LEU A 118 12.15 -21.11 16.50
CA LEU A 118 12.86 -20.95 17.76
C LEU A 118 14.28 -21.47 17.53
N ALA A 119 15.28 -20.60 17.67
CA ALA A 119 16.67 -21.01 17.61
C ALA A 119 16.93 -22.06 18.71
N ALA A 120 17.52 -23.20 18.33
CA ALA A 120 17.65 -24.37 19.22
C ALA A 120 18.54 -24.14 20.46
N HIS A 121 19.19 -22.98 20.56
CA HIS A 121 20.30 -22.73 21.48
C HIS A 121 19.92 -21.97 22.76
N ASP A 122 18.68 -21.52 22.96
CA ASP A 122 18.28 -20.87 24.22
C ASP A 122 17.00 -21.46 24.83
N LYS A 123 17.18 -22.11 25.99
CA LYS A 123 16.14 -22.84 26.72
C LYS A 123 15.17 -21.94 27.49
N LYS A 124 15.46 -20.65 27.63
CA LYS A 124 14.63 -19.73 28.45
C LYS A 124 13.69 -18.83 27.65
N GLY A 125 13.84 -18.74 26.33
CA GLY A 125 12.87 -18.09 25.44
C GLY A 125 12.80 -16.56 25.50
N ASP A 126 13.73 -15.91 26.21
CA ASP A 126 13.81 -14.46 26.32
C ASP A 126 14.61 -13.87 25.15
N PHE A 127 13.96 -13.64 24.01
CA PHE A 127 14.57 -13.00 22.84
C PHE A 127 14.23 -11.51 22.79
N SER A 128 15.24 -10.65 22.65
CA SER A 128 15.02 -9.24 22.30
C SER A 128 14.49 -9.12 20.86
N LYS A 129 13.99 -7.94 20.49
CA LYS A 129 13.52 -7.72 19.11
C LYS A 129 14.71 -7.73 18.14
N GLU A 130 15.84 -7.25 18.62
CA GLU A 130 17.11 -7.16 17.91
C GLU A 130 17.66 -8.55 17.56
N ASP A 131 17.58 -9.51 18.48
CA ASP A 131 18.02 -10.90 18.24
C ASP A 131 17.20 -11.58 17.13
N LYS A 132 15.88 -11.40 17.16
CA LYS A 132 14.97 -11.96 16.15
C LYS A 132 15.23 -11.39 14.76
N GLU A 133 15.55 -10.10 14.70
CA GLU A 133 15.83 -9.40 13.45
C GLU A 133 17.18 -9.80 12.86
N TYR A 134 18.20 -9.99 13.71
CA TYR A 134 19.49 -10.52 13.32
C TYR A 134 19.37 -11.91 12.67
N ASP A 135 18.65 -12.83 13.31
CA ASP A 135 18.41 -14.18 12.79
C ASP A 135 17.66 -14.14 11.44
N LEU A 136 16.64 -13.29 11.34
CA LEU A 136 15.89 -13.11 10.08
C LEU A 136 16.76 -12.59 8.94
N ASN A 137 17.69 -11.69 9.25
CA ASN A 137 18.60 -11.13 8.26
C ASN A 137 19.63 -12.17 7.80
N LEU A 138 20.12 -13.01 8.72
CA LEU A 138 21.01 -14.13 8.41
C LEU A 138 20.35 -15.17 7.48
N MET A 139 19.06 -15.45 7.69
CA MET A 139 18.28 -16.36 6.83
C MET A 139 18.02 -15.81 5.43
N LYS A 140 18.07 -14.48 5.25
CA LYS A 140 17.79 -13.78 3.99
C LYS A 140 19.06 -13.41 3.22
N ASP A 141 20.23 -13.67 3.80
CA ASP A 141 21.51 -13.42 3.15
C ASP A 141 21.93 -14.62 2.30
N ASP A 142 21.51 -14.63 1.04
CA ASP A 142 21.83 -15.68 0.07
C ASP A 142 23.34 -15.77 -0.25
N GLU A 143 24.16 -14.75 0.08
CA GLU A 143 25.62 -14.83 -0.10
C GLU A 143 26.30 -15.61 1.03
N LEU A 144 25.69 -15.64 2.21
CA LEU A 144 26.21 -16.34 3.39
C LEU A 144 26.11 -17.88 3.26
N TRP A 145 25.21 -18.37 2.38
CA TRP A 145 24.91 -19.79 2.17
C TRP A 145 25.43 -20.35 0.83
N LYS A 146 26.17 -19.57 0.05
CA LYS A 146 26.88 -20.03 -1.16
C LYS A 146 28.20 -20.69 -0.81
#